data_AF-U9T4Z7-F1
#
_entry.id   AF-U9T4Z7-F1
#
_cell.length_a   1.000
_cell.length_b   1.000
_cell.length_c   1.000
_cell.angle_alpha   90.00
_cell.angle_beta   90.00
_cell.angle_gamma   90.00
#
_symmetry.space_group_name_H-M   'P 1'
#
loop_
_entity.id
_entity.type
_entity.pdbx_description
1 polymer ?
#
loop_
_entity_poly.entity_id
_entity_poly.type
_entity_poly.pdbx_seq_one_letter_code
_entity_poly.pdbx_strand_id
1 'polypeptide(L)'
;MRYAKKALDLAIRTDKVDEFVNQVKCFIENTKVELSELPKNMVSMHIGDPLRVTHKGRQPNRYRSCGEPQKKKVKHIQNIINITNKNYEKEVVINQISNKKERHCKKCNQVGHYTSRYPNN
;
A
#
# COMPACT_ATOMS: atom_id res chain seq x y z
N MET A 1 12.99 11.97 5.82
CA MET A 1 14.18 12.31 5.00
C MET A 1 15.42 11.44 5.23
N ARG A 2 15.35 10.31 5.96
CA ARG A 2 16.56 9.55 6.37
C ARG A 2 17.32 8.89 5.21
N TYR A 3 16.64 8.55 4.12
CA TYR A 3 17.24 7.84 2.97
C TYR A 3 17.89 8.79 1.96
N ALA A 4 17.22 9.89 1.61
CA ALA A 4 17.76 10.87 0.66
C ALA A 4 19.09 11.46 1.15
N LYS A 5 19.17 11.80 2.44
CA LYS A 5 20.42 12.26 3.07
C LYS A 5 21.53 11.22 2.98
N LYS A 6 21.24 9.95 3.27
CA LYS A 6 22.23 8.86 3.19
C LYS A 6 22.76 8.66 1.77
N ALA A 7 21.90 8.76 0.76
CA ALA A 7 22.30 8.63 -0.64
C ALA A 7 23.24 9.77 -1.05
N LEU A 8 22.89 11.01 -0.69
CA LEU A 8 23.74 12.18 -0.92
C LEU A 8 25.08 12.09 -0.18
N ASP A 9 25.05 11.73 1.11
CA ASP A 9 26.26 11.55 1.92
C ASP A 9 27.18 10.46 1.34
N LEU A 10 26.61 9.43 0.70
CA LEU A 10 27.38 8.38 0.04
C LEU A 10 27.99 8.90 -1.27
N ALA A 11 27.22 9.62 -2.08
CA ALA A 11 27.69 10.22 -3.33
C ALA A 11 28.84 11.22 -3.11
N ILE A 12 28.76 12.03 -2.05
CA ILE A 12 29.85 12.92 -1.64
C ILE A 12 31.09 12.11 -1.24
N ARG A 13 30.92 11.05 -0.43
CA ARG A 13 32.03 10.21 0.03
C ARG A 13 32.76 9.48 -1.11
N THR A 14 32.05 9.19 -2.20
CA THR A 14 32.60 8.49 -3.37
C THR A 14 32.96 9.43 -4.53
N ASP A 15 32.84 10.74 -4.35
CA ASP A 15 33.03 11.75 -5.41
C ASP A 15 32.18 11.51 -6.68
N LYS A 16 30.92 11.11 -6.48
CA LYS A 16 29.95 10.77 -7.53
C LYS A 16 28.73 11.68 -7.50
N VAL A 17 28.91 12.93 -7.06
CA VAL A 17 27.80 13.88 -6.90
C VAL A 17 27.13 14.16 -8.26
N ASP A 18 27.90 14.30 -9.33
CA ASP A 18 27.36 14.55 -10.67
C ASP A 18 26.54 13.36 -11.21
N GLU A 19 27.01 12.14 -10.98
CA GLU A 19 26.30 10.90 -11.35
C GLU A 19 24.97 10.81 -10.58
N PHE A 20 24.98 11.09 -9.27
CA PHE A 20 23.78 11.13 -8.45
C PHE A 20 22.79 12.19 -8.93
N VAL A 21 23.26 13.41 -9.22
CA VAL A 21 22.40 14.50 -9.73
C VAL A 21 21.79 14.13 -11.08
N ASN A 22 22.57 13.55 -11.99
CA ASN A 22 22.07 13.10 -13.29
C ASN A 22 21.01 12.01 -13.14
N GLN A 23 21.22 11.06 -12.24
CA GLN A 23 20.27 9.98 -11.98
C GLN A 23 18.94 10.51 -11.41
N VAL A 24 19.00 11.49 -10.50
CA VAL A 24 17.81 12.16 -9.97
C VAL A 24 17.10 12.97 -11.07
N LYS A 25 17.84 13.67 -11.93
CA LYS A 25 17.26 14.39 -13.09
C LYS A 25 16.51 13.42 -14.01
N CYS A 26 17.15 12.32 -14.42
CA CYS A 26 16.53 11.31 -15.26
C CYS A 26 15.28 10.71 -14.61
N PHE A 27 15.32 10.41 -13.30
CA PHE A 27 14.16 9.92 -12.57
C PHE A 27 12.99 10.90 -12.62
N ILE A 28 13.24 12.20 -12.39
CA ILE A 28 12.20 13.23 -12.44
C ILE A 28 11.60 13.34 -13.83
N GLU A 29 12.43 13.40 -14.88
CA GLU A 29 11.94 13.51 -16.26
C GLU A 29 11.14 12.27 -16.67
N ASN A 30 11.61 11.06 -16.38
CA ASN A 30 10.87 9.83 -16.65
C ASN A 30 9.53 9.80 -15.91
N THR A 31 9.52 10.18 -14.62
CA THR A 31 8.28 10.22 -13.83
C THR A 31 7.30 11.26 -14.38
N LYS A 32 7.78 12.41 -14.87
CA LYS A 32 6.91 13.41 -15.53
C LYS A 32 6.25 12.84 -16.78
N VAL A 33 7.01 12.13 -17.60
CA VAL A 33 6.49 11.47 -18.82
C VAL A 33 5.43 10.43 -18.44
N GLU A 34 5.73 9.53 -17.50
CA GLU A 34 4.78 8.53 -17.00
C GLU A 34 3.49 9.17 -16.44
N LEU A 35 3.61 10.25 -15.68
CA LEU A 35 2.46 11.00 -15.15
C LEU A 35 1.66 11.74 -16.23
N SER A 36 2.30 12.12 -17.34
CA SER A 36 1.64 12.75 -18.48
C SER A 36 0.87 11.75 -19.35
N GLU A 37 1.35 10.50 -19.40
CA GLU A 37 0.73 9.40 -20.13
C GLU A 37 -0.41 8.74 -19.34
N LEU A 38 -0.43 8.90 -18.01
CA LEU A 38 -1.57 8.53 -17.19
C LEU A 38 -2.81 9.32 -17.63
N PRO A 39 -3.94 8.64 -17.92
CA PRO A 39 -5.15 9.33 -18.35
C PRO A 39 -5.57 10.34 -17.28
N LYS A 40 -5.77 11.60 -17.68
CA LYS A 40 -6.28 12.72 -16.85
C LYS A 40 -7.51 12.36 -16.01
N ASN A 41 -8.21 11.31 -16.40
CA ASN A 41 -9.38 10.72 -15.76
C ASN A 41 -9.09 10.15 -14.35
N MET A 42 -7.85 9.78 -14.01
CA MET A 42 -7.49 9.35 -12.64
C MET A 42 -7.16 10.53 -11.71
N VAL A 43 -6.72 11.67 -12.25
CA VAL A 43 -6.42 12.89 -11.47
C VAL A 43 -7.71 13.62 -11.09
N SER A 44 -8.81 13.35 -11.79
CA SER A 44 -10.16 13.83 -11.48
C SER A 44 -10.92 12.92 -10.48
N MET A 45 -10.23 12.10 -9.68
CA MET A 45 -10.84 11.69 -8.42
C MET A 45 -10.93 12.93 -7.55
N HIS A 46 -12.11 13.56 -7.52
CA HIS A 46 -12.39 14.77 -6.76
C HIS A 46 -12.04 14.54 -5.29
N ILE A 47 -10.82 14.87 -4.88
CA ILE A 47 -10.41 14.89 -3.48
C ILE A 47 -11.19 16.04 -2.87
N GLY A 48 -12.22 15.70 -2.10
CA GLY A 48 -12.96 16.68 -1.32
C GLY A 48 -11.99 17.41 -0.39
N ASP A 49 -12.12 18.72 -0.34
CA ASP A 49 -11.28 19.60 0.46
C ASP A 49 -11.24 19.08 1.92
N PRO A 50 -10.10 18.57 2.43
CA PRO A 50 -10.06 17.89 3.73
C PRO A 50 -10.57 18.75 4.89
N LEU A 51 -10.47 20.07 4.74
CA LEU A 51 -10.96 21.08 5.68
C LEU A 51 -12.49 21.25 5.64
N ARG A 52 -13.15 20.89 4.54
CA ARG A 52 -14.62 20.91 4.40
C ARG A 52 -15.25 19.54 4.60
N VAL A 53 -14.46 18.48 4.80
CA VAL A 53 -14.99 17.17 5.18
C VAL A 53 -15.53 17.28 6.60
N THR A 54 -16.79 17.69 6.72
CA THR A 54 -17.55 17.50 7.96
C THR A 54 -17.71 16.01 8.14
N HIS A 55 -16.83 15.38 8.92
CA HIS A 55 -17.11 14.05 9.43
C HIS A 55 -18.45 14.16 10.16
N LYS A 56 -19.52 13.60 9.60
CA LYS A 56 -20.74 13.41 10.38
C LYS A 56 -20.31 12.63 11.60
N GLY A 57 -20.37 13.28 12.77
CA GLY A 57 -20.01 12.65 14.03
C GLY A 57 -20.75 11.32 14.18
N ARG A 58 -20.26 10.47 15.08
CA ARG A 58 -20.97 9.24 15.44
C ARG A 58 -22.44 9.57 15.71
N GLN A 59 -23.36 8.79 15.12
CA GLN A 59 -24.77 8.87 15.49
C GLN A 59 -24.88 8.75 17.02
N PRO A 60 -25.63 9.65 17.70
CA PRO A 60 -25.70 9.70 19.17
C PRO A 60 -26.13 8.38 19.82
N ASN A 61 -26.91 7.56 19.11
CA ASN A 61 -27.55 6.36 19.65
C ASN A 61 -26.78 5.04 19.44
N ARG A 62 -25.45 5.06 19.25
CA ARG A 62 -24.69 3.80 19.28
C ARG A 62 -24.29 3.43 20.70
N TYR A 63 -24.66 2.21 21.10
CA TYR A 63 -24.22 1.56 22.33
C TYR A 63 -22.70 1.71 22.52
N ARG A 64 -22.26 2.24 23.68
CA ARG A 64 -20.85 2.31 24.05
C ARG A 64 -20.37 0.88 24.28
N SER A 65 -19.44 0.40 23.45
CA SER A 65 -18.75 -0.86 23.75
C SER A 65 -17.88 -0.62 24.98
N CYS A 66 -18.36 -1.02 26.17
CA CYS A 66 -17.61 -1.05 27.43
C CYS A 66 -16.54 -2.16 27.43
N GLY A 67 -15.76 -2.26 26.34
CA GLY A 67 -14.61 -3.16 26.27
C GLY A 67 -13.35 -2.38 26.57
N GLU A 68 -12.57 -2.83 27.54
CA GLU A 68 -11.22 -2.33 27.77
C GLU A 68 -10.43 -2.32 26.45
N PRO A 69 -9.61 -1.28 26.18
CA PRO A 69 -8.76 -1.27 25.01
C PRO A 69 -7.77 -2.43 25.12
N GLN A 70 -8.01 -3.51 24.36
CA GLN A 70 -7.05 -4.61 24.28
C GLN A 70 -5.71 -4.05 23.79
N LYS A 71 -4.66 -4.26 24.60
CA LYS A 71 -3.28 -3.88 24.27
C LYS A 71 -2.94 -4.46 22.90
N LYS A 72 -2.72 -3.60 21.90
CA LYS A 72 -2.27 -4.01 20.57
C LYS A 72 -0.97 -4.79 20.73
N LYS A 73 -0.97 -6.07 20.36
CA LYS A 73 0.27 -6.87 20.30
C LYS A 73 1.21 -6.19 19.31
N VAL A 74 2.38 -5.78 19.78
CA VAL A 74 3.46 -5.23 18.95
C VAL A 74 3.85 -6.32 17.96
N LYS A 75 3.67 -6.06 16.67
CA LYS A 75 4.13 -6.97 15.61
C LYS A 75 5.67 -6.89 15.60
N HIS A 76 6.33 -8.01 15.87
CA HIS A 76 7.76 -8.12 15.72
C HIS A 76 8.12 -8.03 14.23
N ILE A 77 8.87 -7.01 13.83
CA ILE A 77 9.39 -6.84 12.48
C ILE A 77 10.64 -7.72 12.40
N GLN A 78 10.58 -8.83 11.67
CA GLN A 78 11.78 -9.60 11.36
C GLN A 78 12.66 -8.80 10.41
N ASN A 79 13.97 -8.77 10.71
CA ASN A 79 14.97 -8.14 9.86
C ASN A 79 15.01 -8.84 8.50
N ILE A 80 14.78 -8.09 7.43
CA ILE A 80 14.94 -8.58 6.06
C ILE A 80 16.44 -8.72 5.81
N ILE A 81 16.93 -9.96 5.83
CA ILE A 81 18.28 -10.30 5.38
C ILE A 81 18.32 -10.06 3.87
N ASN A 82 19.22 -9.19 3.42
CA ASN A 82 19.45 -8.93 1.99
C ASN A 82 20.03 -10.19 1.33
N ILE A 83 19.16 -11.05 0.83
CA ILE A 83 19.55 -12.15 -0.05
C ILE A 83 19.48 -11.59 -1.48
N THR A 84 20.64 -11.32 -2.07
CA THR A 84 20.80 -11.05 -3.50
C THR A 84 20.27 -12.24 -4.28
N ASN A 85 19.05 -12.17 -4.81
CA ASN A 85 18.50 -13.21 -5.65
C ASN A 85 17.73 -12.60 -6.83
N LYS A 86 18.28 -12.81 -8.03
CA LYS A 86 17.67 -12.46 -9.33
C LYS A 86 16.33 -13.20 -9.61
N ASN A 87 15.83 -13.97 -8.65
CA ASN A 87 14.59 -14.75 -8.74
C ASN A 87 13.36 -14.03 -8.15
N TYR A 88 13.53 -12.90 -7.45
CA TYR A 88 12.43 -12.21 -6.78
C TYR A 88 11.40 -11.62 -7.76
N GLU A 89 11.80 -11.13 -8.93
CA GLU A 89 10.84 -10.50 -9.85
C GLU A 89 9.84 -11.51 -10.43
N LYS A 90 10.25 -12.75 -10.70
CA LYS A 90 9.31 -13.80 -11.12
C LYS A 90 8.40 -14.26 -9.98
N GLU A 91 8.92 -14.41 -8.77
CA GLU A 91 8.12 -14.84 -7.61
C GLU A 91 7.11 -13.79 -7.13
N VAL A 92 7.47 -12.49 -7.17
CA VAL A 92 6.56 -11.41 -6.78
C VAL A 92 5.39 -11.29 -7.74
N VAL A 93 5.65 -11.40 -9.05
CA VAL A 93 4.60 -11.36 -10.07
C VAL A 93 3.67 -12.57 -9.94
N ILE A 94 4.20 -13.77 -9.66
CA ILE A 94 3.39 -14.98 -9.44
C ILE A 94 2.53 -14.87 -8.18
N ASN A 95 3.08 -14.36 -7.07
CA ASN A 95 2.35 -14.19 -5.81
C ASN A 95 1.28 -13.09 -5.86
N GLN A 96 1.40 -12.08 -6.73
CA GLN A 96 0.34 -11.08 -6.90
C GLN A 96 -0.87 -11.63 -7.68
N ILE A 97 -0.66 -12.59 -8.59
CA ILE A 97 -1.71 -13.19 -9.42
C ILE A 97 -2.49 -14.28 -8.65
N SER A 98 -1.84 -15.03 -7.75
CA SER A 98 -2.43 -16.18 -7.05
C SER A 98 -3.14 -15.86 -5.73
N ASN A 99 -2.99 -14.65 -5.18
CA ASN A 99 -3.52 -14.28 -3.87
C ASN A 99 -5.01 -13.87 -3.84
N LYS A 100 -5.80 -14.26 -4.84
CA LYS A 100 -7.27 -14.26 -4.70
C LYS A 100 -7.66 -15.43 -3.81
N LYS A 101 -7.58 -15.26 -2.48
CA LYS A 101 -8.13 -16.22 -1.53
C LYS A 101 -9.57 -16.48 -1.91
N GLU A 102 -9.83 -17.70 -2.37
CA GLU A 102 -11.16 -18.11 -2.77
C GLU A 102 -12.08 -18.00 -1.54
N ARG A 103 -13.18 -17.28 -1.71
CA ARG A 103 -14.06 -16.94 -0.58
C ARG A 103 -15.13 -18.02 -0.46
N HIS A 104 -15.04 -18.78 0.62
CA HIS A 104 -16.01 -19.82 0.95
C HIS A 104 -17.14 -19.26 1.82
N CYS A 105 -18.36 -19.77 1.61
CA CYS A 105 -19.49 -19.52 2.48
C CYS A 105 -19.24 -20.15 3.86
N LYS A 106 -19.34 -19.39 4.96
CA LYS A 106 -19.10 -19.93 6.32
C LYS A 106 -20.06 -21.03 6.78
N LYS A 107 -21.20 -21.20 6.10
CA LYS A 107 -22.21 -22.22 6.44
C LYS A 107 -21.98 -23.55 5.73
N CYS A 108 -21.61 -23.53 4.45
CA CYS A 108 -21.45 -24.76 3.65
C CYS A 108 -20.07 -24.93 3.01
N ASN A 109 -19.14 -24.01 3.27
CA ASN A 109 -17.80 -23.95 2.67
C ASN A 109 -17.73 -23.97 1.13
N GLN A 110 -18.87 -23.84 0.44
CA GLN A 110 -18.88 -23.73 -1.01
C GLN A 110 -18.46 -22.33 -1.46
N VAL A 111 -17.82 -22.29 -2.63
CA VAL A 111 -17.40 -21.07 -3.32
C VAL A 111 -18.56 -20.52 -4.16
N GLY A 112 -18.53 -19.23 -4.47
CA GLY A 112 -19.53 -18.59 -5.35
C GLY A 112 -20.70 -17.89 -4.66
N HIS A 113 -20.87 -18.01 -3.33
CA HIS A 113 -21.90 -17.24 -2.61
C HIS A 113 -21.49 -16.84 -1.19
N TYR A 114 -22.15 -15.79 -0.70
CA TYR A 114 -22.02 -15.33 0.68
C TYR A 114 -22.99 -16.08 1.59
N THR A 115 -22.65 -16.19 2.87
CA THR A 115 -23.53 -16.75 3.91
C THR A 115 -24.89 -16.08 4.00
N SER A 116 -24.99 -14.81 3.60
CA SER A 116 -26.27 -14.07 3.51
C SER A 116 -27.19 -14.55 2.38
N ARG A 117 -26.64 -15.24 1.36
CA ARG A 117 -27.37 -15.83 0.23
C ARG A 117 -27.46 -17.36 0.34
N TYR A 118 -27.19 -17.91 1.52
CA TYR A 118 -27.38 -19.33 1.77
C TYR A 118 -28.89 -19.62 1.70
N PRO A 119 -29.36 -20.51 0.80
CA PRO A 119 -30.76 -20.89 0.76
C PRO A 119 -31.12 -21.58 2.08
N ASN A 120 -32.00 -20.95 2.86
CA ASN A 120 -32.56 -21.57 4.05
C ASN A 120 -33.62 -22.57 3.57
N ASN A 121 -33.23 -23.83 3.43
CA ASN A 121 -34.16 -24.95 3.56
C ASN A 121 -34.11 -25.46 5.00
#